data_AF-A0A958J4X5-F1
#
_entry.id   AF-A0A958J4X5-F1
#
_cell.length_a   1.000
_cell.length_b   1.000
_cell.length_c   1.000
_cell.angle_alpha   90.00
_cell.angle_beta   90.00
_cell.angle_gamma   90.00
#
_symmetry.space_group_name_H-M   'P 1'
#
loop_
_entity.id
_entity.type
_entity.pdbx_description
1 polymer ?
#
loop_
_entity_poly.entity_id
_entity_poly.type
_entity_poly.pdbx_seq_one_letter_code
_entity_poly.pdbx_strand_id
1 'polypeptide(L)'
;MLSIAFDYFLSHRMSRAASASRRRLFLHIGVGSNLLLLIYYKYANFFVAEGNKFLMSLGLPGLPWGEVLLPIGISFFTFQKLSYLVDVYRQTAAPARSLANYALFVSFFPQLIAGPIVRYYDISAQIEARSHNLDSFTYGVYRFSVGLAKKVLIADCVGLVADHVFEMDPGQRTIGYAWLGILSYSVQIYFDFSGYSDMAIGLASMCGFRLLENFNCPYTAKSFTDFWRRWHISLSNWMREYLYIPLGGNRRGQFR
;
A
#
# COMPACT_ATOMS: atom_id res chain seq x y z
N MET A 1 12.41 12.69 0.19
CA MET A 1 13.48 12.96 -0.79
C MET A 1 14.80 12.32 -0.42
N LEU A 2 15.38 12.57 0.77
CA LEU A 2 16.63 11.92 1.19
C LEU A 2 16.59 10.39 1.13
N SER A 3 15.52 9.78 1.65
CA SER A 3 15.34 8.32 1.59
C SER A 3 15.22 7.79 0.15
N ILE A 4 14.72 8.59 -0.80
CA ILE A 4 14.64 8.22 -2.22
C ILE A 4 16.05 8.22 -2.84
N ALA A 5 16.82 9.29 -2.62
CA ALA A 5 18.20 9.36 -3.09
C ALA A 5 19.04 8.22 -2.50
N PHE A 6 18.88 7.94 -1.20
CA PHE A 6 19.56 6.84 -0.52
C PHE A 6 19.29 5.49 -1.20
N ASP A 7 18.02 5.11 -1.37
CA ASP A 7 17.66 3.84 -2.01
C ASP A 7 18.14 3.77 -3.48
N TYR A 8 18.08 4.89 -4.21
CA TYR A 8 18.58 4.98 -5.57
C TYR A 8 20.07 4.64 -5.65
N PHE A 9 20.92 5.31 -4.87
CA PHE A 9 22.36 5.05 -4.88
C PHE A 9 22.69 3.66 -4.36
N LEU A 10 21.97 3.20 -3.33
CA LEU A 10 22.13 1.87 -2.75
C LEU A 10 21.82 0.77 -3.78
N SER A 11 20.73 0.91 -4.53
CA SER A 11 20.33 -0.06 -5.58
C SER A 11 21.34 -0.15 -6.73
N HIS A 12 21.96 0.99 -7.13
CA HIS A 12 23.02 0.99 -8.14
C HIS A 12 24.29 0.29 -7.66
N ARG A 13 24.71 0.56 -6.41
CA ARG A 13 25.85 -0.14 -5.79
C ARG A 13 25.56 -1.63 -5.63
N MET A 14 24.32 -1.99 -5.26
CA MET A 14 23.86 -3.37 -5.18
C MET A 14 23.93 -4.09 -6.52
N SER A 15 23.44 -3.48 -7.59
CA SER A 15 23.49 -4.07 -8.93
C SER A 15 24.91 -4.26 -9.47
N ARG A 16 25.85 -3.40 -9.09
CA ARG A 16 27.27 -3.49 -9.51
C ARG A 16 28.11 -4.42 -8.62
N ALA A 17 27.58 -4.89 -7.49
CA ALA A 17 28.34 -5.73 -6.59
C ALA A 17 28.58 -7.13 -7.20
N ALA A 18 29.85 -7.54 -7.27
CA ALA A 18 30.23 -8.86 -7.78
C ALA A 18 29.87 -10.00 -6.82
N SER A 19 29.93 -9.76 -5.50
CA SER A 19 29.66 -10.78 -4.47
C SER A 19 28.19 -10.79 -4.04
N ALA A 20 27.60 -11.98 -3.96
CA ALA A 20 26.25 -12.19 -3.42
C ALA A 20 26.11 -11.70 -1.97
N SER A 21 27.16 -11.82 -1.15
CA SER A 21 27.17 -11.33 0.23
C SER A 21 27.02 -9.80 0.28
N ARG A 22 27.75 -9.07 -0.58
CA ARG A 22 27.62 -7.62 -0.70
C ARG A 22 26.24 -7.20 -1.18
N ARG A 23 25.64 -7.93 -2.13
CA ARG A 23 24.26 -7.66 -2.58
C ARG A 23 23.26 -7.80 -1.44
N ARG A 24 23.37 -8.87 -0.64
CA ARG A 24 22.54 -9.09 0.56
C ARG A 24 22.71 -7.97 1.59
N LEU A 25 23.95 -7.55 1.85
CA LEU A 25 24.22 -6.45 2.77
C LEU A 25 23.51 -5.17 2.34
N PHE A 26 23.60 -4.78 1.06
CA PHE A 26 22.91 -3.60 0.55
C PHE A 26 21.38 -3.74 0.64
N LEU A 27 20.83 -4.92 0.33
CA LEU A 27 19.41 -5.19 0.52
C LEU A 27 19.00 -4.99 2.00
N HIS A 28 19.73 -5.59 2.94
CA HIS A 28 19.41 -5.47 4.37
C HIS A 28 19.49 -4.03 4.88
N ILE A 29 20.49 -3.26 4.44
CA ILE A 29 20.60 -1.83 4.76
C ILE A 29 19.39 -1.05 4.22
N GLY A 30 19.00 -1.30 2.97
CA GLY A 30 17.88 -0.59 2.33
C GLY A 30 16.53 -0.96 2.94
N VAL A 31 16.29 -2.26 3.16
CA VAL A 31 15.07 -2.75 3.82
C VAL A 31 15.00 -2.25 5.26
N GLY A 32 16.09 -2.40 6.03
CA GLY A 32 16.17 -1.98 7.43
C GLY A 32 15.95 -0.49 7.62
N SER A 33 16.54 0.35 6.77
CA SER A 33 16.35 1.80 6.84
C SER A 33 14.91 2.23 6.51
N ASN A 34 14.27 1.67 5.49
CA ASN A 34 12.88 2.00 5.16
C ASN A 34 11.90 1.48 6.22
N LEU A 35 12.13 0.30 6.80
CA LEU A 35 11.34 -0.22 7.91
C LEU A 35 11.53 0.63 9.19
N LEU A 36 12.75 1.07 9.48
CA LEU A 36 13.02 1.95 10.62
C LEU A 36 12.27 3.28 10.49
N LEU A 37 12.25 3.88 9.29
CA LEU A 37 11.47 5.09 9.03
C LEU A 37 9.96 4.83 9.20
N LEU A 38 9.45 3.71 8.68
CA LEU A 38 8.05 3.34 8.85
C LEU A 38 7.71 3.17 10.34
N ILE A 39 8.55 2.46 11.10
CA ILE A 39 8.35 2.24 12.53
C ILE A 39 8.37 3.55 13.30
N TYR A 40 9.34 4.41 13.02
CA TYR A 40 9.47 5.72 13.65
C TYR A 40 8.23 6.58 13.41
N TYR A 41 7.85 6.83 12.16
CA TYR A 41 6.72 7.72 11.87
C TYR A 41 5.37 7.13 12.28
N LYS A 42 5.19 5.80 12.22
CA LYS A 42 3.90 5.16 12.48
C LYS A 42 3.67 4.79 13.94
N TYR A 43 4.72 4.44 14.68
CA TYR A 43 4.58 3.84 16.01
C TYR A 43 5.38 4.54 17.12
N ALA A 44 6.24 5.53 16.82
CA ALA A 44 7.01 6.19 17.88
C ALA A 44 6.12 6.83 18.95
N ASN A 45 5.07 7.57 18.56
CA ASN A 45 4.13 8.17 19.52
C ASN A 45 3.46 7.11 20.40
N PHE A 46 3.07 5.97 19.82
CA PHE A 46 2.49 4.85 20.58
C PHE A 46 3.50 4.25 21.57
N PHE A 47 4.71 3.92 21.13
CA PHE A 47 5.73 3.32 22.00
C PHE A 47 6.15 4.26 23.13
N VAL A 48 6.24 5.56 22.87
CA VAL A 48 6.56 6.54 23.90
C VAL A 48 5.41 6.69 24.88
N ALA A 49 4.15 6.72 24.41
CA ALA A 49 2.99 6.79 25.29
C ALA A 49 2.92 5.56 26.24
N GLU A 50 3.06 4.35 25.71
CA GLU A 50 3.06 3.13 26.52
C GLU A 50 4.29 3.03 27.44
N GLY A 51 5.46 3.44 26.95
CA GLY A 51 6.68 3.52 27.75
C GLY A 51 6.55 4.51 28.92
N ASN A 52 5.92 5.67 28.69
CA ASN A 52 5.66 6.65 29.75
C ASN A 52 4.66 6.12 30.77
N LYS A 53 3.59 5.42 30.35
CA LYS A 53 2.67 4.74 31.29
C LYS A 53 3.42 3.74 32.17
N PHE A 54 4.31 2.96 31.58
CA PHE A 54 5.14 2.00 32.30
C PHE A 54 6.11 2.68 33.29
N LEU A 55 6.81 3.73 32.88
CA LEU A 55 7.71 4.50 33.77
C LEU A 55 6.95 5.11 34.95
N MET A 56 5.78 5.70 34.70
CA MET A 56 4.92 6.23 35.75
C MET A 56 4.46 5.14 36.74
N SER A 57 4.17 3.92 36.25
CA SER A 57 3.83 2.78 37.12
C SER A 57 4.98 2.35 38.03
N LEU A 58 6.23 2.64 37.64
CA LEU A 58 7.43 2.41 38.44
C LEU A 58 7.84 3.61 39.30
N GLY A 59 7.02 4.68 39.33
CA GLY A 59 7.32 5.92 40.06
C GLY A 59 8.44 6.76 39.42
N LEU A 60 8.83 6.46 38.17
CA LEU A 60 9.83 7.22 37.42
C LEU A 60 9.16 8.34 36.61
N PRO A 61 9.82 9.49 36.42
CA PRO A 61 9.30 10.55 35.54
C PRO A 61 9.26 10.06 34.09
N GLY A 62 8.20 10.44 33.37
CA GLY A 62 8.08 10.17 31.94
C GLY A 62 9.14 10.89 31.11
N LEU A 63 9.44 10.36 29.93
CA LEU A 63 10.35 10.97 28.98
C LEU A 63 9.64 12.12 28.24
N PRO A 64 10.28 13.30 28.11
CA PRO A 64 9.75 14.37 27.27
C PRO A 64 9.79 13.95 25.80
N TRP A 65 8.67 14.12 25.11
CA TRP A 65 8.53 13.71 23.72
C TRP A 65 7.78 14.76 22.89
N GLY A 66 8.39 15.17 21.78
CA GLY A 66 7.70 15.93 20.75
C GLY A 66 6.96 14.97 19.83
N GLU A 67 5.64 15.12 19.74
CA GLU A 67 4.83 14.26 18.87
C GLU A 67 5.35 14.30 17.43
N VAL A 68 5.54 13.11 16.86
CA VAL A 68 5.95 12.96 15.47
C VAL A 68 4.71 12.98 14.60
N LEU A 69 4.65 13.92 13.65
CA LEU A 69 3.58 13.99 12.67
C LEU A 69 3.66 12.79 11.71
N LEU A 70 2.58 12.03 11.60
CA LEU A 70 2.47 10.89 10.70
C LEU A 70 2.31 11.37 9.24
N PRO A 71 3.24 11.06 8.32
CA PRO A 71 3.08 11.41 6.93
C PRO A 71 2.01 10.53 6.27
N ILE A 72 1.05 11.15 5.60
CA ILE A 72 0.03 10.45 4.81
C ILE A 72 0.72 9.58 3.75
N GLY A 73 0.28 8.33 3.60
CA GLY A 73 0.80 7.41 2.59
C GLY A 73 2.16 6.77 2.91
N ILE A 74 2.76 7.01 4.09
CA ILE A 74 4.08 6.45 4.44
C ILE A 74 4.17 4.92 4.27
N SER A 75 3.06 4.20 4.52
CA SER A 75 3.01 2.75 4.32
C SER A 75 3.14 2.37 2.83
N PHE A 76 2.46 3.08 1.92
CA PHE A 76 2.55 2.85 0.48
C PHE A 76 3.93 3.17 -0.07
N PHE A 77 4.50 4.32 0.32
CA PHE A 77 5.86 4.68 -0.03
C PHE A 77 6.85 3.57 0.37
N THR A 78 6.76 3.09 1.61
CA THR A 78 7.63 2.02 2.11
C THR A 78 7.45 0.74 1.30
N PHE A 79 6.22 0.30 1.00
CA PHE A 79 6.01 -0.90 0.18
C PHE A 79 6.62 -0.80 -1.22
N GLN A 80 6.50 0.36 -1.89
CA GLN A 80 7.10 0.58 -3.20
C GLN A 80 8.64 0.52 -3.15
N LYS A 81 9.24 1.19 -2.16
CA LYS A 81 10.70 1.20 -1.95
C LYS A 81 11.23 -0.20 -1.65
N LEU A 82 10.54 -0.95 -0.79
CA LEU A 82 10.88 -2.34 -0.48
C LEU A 82 10.78 -3.24 -1.72
N SER A 83 9.70 -3.13 -2.50
CA SER A 83 9.58 -3.86 -3.76
C SER A 83 10.72 -3.56 -4.71
N TYR A 84 11.04 -2.28 -4.92
CA TYR A 84 12.14 -1.87 -5.79
C TYR A 84 13.47 -2.49 -5.36
N LEU A 85 13.83 -2.37 -4.08
CA LEU A 85 15.08 -2.93 -3.57
C LEU A 85 15.12 -4.46 -3.72
N VAL A 86 14.01 -5.14 -3.44
CA VAL A 86 13.92 -6.61 -3.59
C VAL A 86 13.99 -7.02 -5.07
N ASP A 87 13.32 -6.30 -5.98
CA ASP A 87 13.31 -6.59 -7.41
C ASP A 87 14.71 -6.42 -8.01
N VAL A 88 15.42 -5.35 -7.65
CA VAL A 88 16.81 -5.13 -8.08
C VAL A 88 17.74 -6.20 -7.49
N TYR A 89 17.54 -6.59 -6.23
CA TYR A 89 18.33 -7.64 -5.59
C TYR A 89 18.12 -9.01 -6.26
N ARG A 90 16.86 -9.35 -6.59
CA ARG A 90 16.48 -10.59 -7.30
C ARG A 90 16.80 -10.54 -8.79
N GLN A 91 17.24 -9.38 -9.30
CA GLN A 91 17.52 -9.14 -10.71
C GLN A 91 16.28 -9.35 -11.62
N THR A 92 15.07 -9.20 -11.06
CA THR A 92 13.81 -9.21 -11.83
C THR A 92 13.57 -7.87 -12.52
N ALA A 93 14.23 -6.81 -12.06
CA ALA A 93 14.30 -5.51 -12.72
C ALA A 93 15.71 -4.92 -12.59
N ALA A 94 16.14 -4.15 -13.60
CA ALA A 94 17.34 -3.34 -13.50
C ALA A 94 17.08 -2.11 -12.60
N PRO A 95 18.09 -1.53 -11.94
CA PRO A 95 17.94 -0.25 -11.25
C PRO A 95 17.37 0.83 -12.17
N ALA A 96 16.61 1.76 -11.61
CA ALA A 96 16.06 2.89 -12.36
C ALA A 96 17.18 3.69 -13.02
N ARG A 97 17.02 4.07 -14.31
CA ARG A 97 18.09 4.73 -15.07
C ARG A 97 18.47 6.12 -14.57
N SER A 98 17.55 6.79 -13.87
CA SER A 98 17.76 8.11 -13.30
C SER A 98 17.07 8.25 -11.94
N LEU A 99 17.56 9.17 -11.11
CA LEU A 99 16.92 9.49 -9.84
C LEU A 99 15.50 10.02 -10.05
N ALA A 100 15.24 10.73 -11.15
CA ALA A 100 13.91 11.21 -11.52
C ALA A 100 12.95 10.05 -11.82
N ASN A 101 13.39 9.02 -12.54
CA ASN A 101 12.57 7.85 -12.84
C ASN A 101 12.23 7.07 -11.56
N TYR A 102 13.20 6.95 -10.64
CA TYR A 102 12.95 6.35 -9.33
C TYR A 102 12.01 7.20 -8.47
N ALA A 103 12.20 8.52 -8.44
CA ALA A 103 11.31 9.43 -7.73
C ALA A 103 9.89 9.33 -8.29
N LEU A 104 9.72 9.33 -9.62
CA LEU A 104 8.42 9.14 -10.28
C LEU A 104 7.74 7.85 -9.83
N PHE A 105 8.47 6.72 -9.78
CA PHE A 105 7.92 5.46 -9.29
C PHE A 105 7.41 5.59 -7.84
N VAL A 106 8.25 6.10 -6.94
CA VAL A 106 7.98 6.17 -5.50
C VAL A 106 6.91 7.21 -5.17
N SER A 107 6.82 8.30 -5.92
CA SER A 107 5.87 9.40 -5.71
C SER A 107 4.80 9.45 -6.80
N PHE A 108 4.46 8.32 -7.42
CA PHE A 108 3.45 8.28 -8.47
C PHE A 108 2.07 8.64 -7.89
N PHE A 109 1.69 9.90 -8.03
CA PHE A 109 0.52 10.48 -7.37
C PHE A 109 -0.81 9.75 -7.63
N PRO A 110 -1.08 9.15 -8.82
CA PRO A 110 -2.37 8.51 -9.07
C PRO A 110 -2.68 7.39 -8.07
N GLN A 111 -1.67 6.72 -7.51
CA GLN A 111 -1.85 5.60 -6.58
C GLN A 111 -1.50 5.89 -5.12
N LEU A 112 -0.97 7.07 -4.80
CA LEU A 112 -0.10 7.30 -3.63
C LEU A 112 -0.75 7.11 -2.24
N ILE A 113 -2.08 7.01 -2.18
CA ILE A 113 -2.84 6.93 -0.91
C ILE A 113 -3.73 5.69 -0.86
N ALA A 114 -4.44 5.37 -1.95
CA ALA A 114 -5.47 4.33 -1.96
C ALA A 114 -5.60 3.60 -3.30
N GLY A 115 -4.57 3.69 -4.16
CA GLY A 115 -4.56 2.99 -5.44
C GLY A 115 -4.02 1.55 -5.36
N PRO A 116 -4.04 0.81 -6.47
CA PRO A 116 -3.39 -0.49 -6.56
C PRO A 116 -1.90 -0.39 -6.20
N ILE A 117 -1.37 -1.35 -5.43
CA ILE A 117 0.08 -1.40 -5.13
C ILE A 117 0.83 -1.81 -6.40
N VAL A 118 1.60 -0.88 -6.95
CA VAL A 118 2.42 -1.13 -8.15
C VAL A 118 3.79 -1.67 -7.77
N ARG A 119 4.17 -2.77 -8.42
CA ARG A 119 5.52 -3.34 -8.34
C ARG A 119 6.42 -2.67 -9.37
N TYR A 120 7.70 -2.52 -9.04
CA TYR A 120 8.60 -1.76 -9.91
C TYR A 120 8.76 -2.43 -11.28
N TYR A 121 8.90 -3.75 -11.32
CA TYR A 121 9.06 -4.46 -12.57
C TYR A 121 7.86 -4.29 -13.53
N ASP A 122 6.63 -4.17 -13.02
CA ASP A 122 5.40 -3.99 -13.83
C ASP A 122 5.34 -2.62 -14.54
N ILE A 123 5.98 -1.59 -13.95
CA ILE A 123 5.88 -0.19 -14.43
C ILE A 123 7.19 0.38 -14.95
N SER A 124 8.33 -0.25 -14.66
CA SER A 124 9.67 0.22 -15.05
C SER A 124 9.78 0.53 -16.55
N ALA A 125 9.28 -0.37 -17.41
CA ALA A 125 9.26 -0.15 -18.85
C ALA A 125 8.37 1.03 -19.26
N GLN A 126 7.25 1.24 -18.58
CA GLN A 126 6.32 2.34 -18.85
C GLN A 126 6.89 3.70 -18.38
N ILE A 127 7.69 3.70 -17.31
CA ILE A 127 8.41 4.89 -16.87
C ILE A 127 9.41 5.35 -17.93
N GLU A 128 10.14 4.40 -18.52
CA GLU A 128 11.12 4.66 -19.58
C GLU A 128 10.47 5.07 -20.90
N ALA A 129 9.41 4.36 -21.30
CA ALA A 129 8.71 4.59 -22.54
C ALA A 129 7.20 4.33 -22.37
N ARG A 130 6.43 5.42 -22.23
CA ARG A 130 4.97 5.40 -22.30
C ARG A 130 4.48 6.15 -23.52
N SER A 131 3.31 5.74 -24.01
CA SER A 131 2.59 6.45 -25.05
C SER A 131 1.38 7.14 -24.47
N HIS A 132 1.05 8.29 -25.06
CA HIS A 132 -0.20 9.02 -24.78
C HIS A 132 -1.05 8.93 -26.02
N ASN A 133 -2.31 8.50 -25.87
CA ASN A 133 -3.28 8.45 -26.95
C ASN A 133 -4.66 8.80 -26.41
N LEU A 134 -5.51 9.29 -27.31
CA LEU A 134 -6.84 9.79 -26.95
C LEU A 134 -7.74 8.70 -26.39
N ASP A 135 -7.61 7.46 -26.87
CA ASP A 135 -8.40 6.32 -26.39
C ASP A 135 -8.09 6.01 -24.91
N SER A 136 -6.80 5.96 -24.55
CA SER A 136 -6.35 5.72 -23.18
C SER A 136 -6.72 6.86 -22.24
N PHE A 137 -6.69 8.10 -22.74
CA PHE A 137 -7.15 9.26 -21.98
C PHE A 137 -8.65 9.20 -21.73
N THR A 138 -9.44 8.92 -22.76
CA THR A 138 -10.91 8.84 -22.69
C THR A 138 -11.36 7.69 -21.78
N TYR A 139 -10.73 6.52 -21.90
CA TYR A 139 -10.91 5.42 -20.96
C TYR A 139 -10.59 5.85 -19.51
N GLY A 140 -9.51 6.61 -19.34
CA GLY A 140 -9.11 7.15 -18.05
C GLY A 140 -10.19 8.03 -17.43
N VAL A 141 -10.76 8.96 -18.21
CA VAL A 141 -11.86 9.85 -17.78
C VAL A 141 -13.07 9.03 -17.38
N TYR A 142 -13.49 8.09 -18.22
CA TYR A 142 -14.60 7.21 -17.93
C TYR A 142 -14.39 6.43 -16.63
N ARG A 143 -13.26 5.74 -16.46
CA ARG A 143 -12.97 4.96 -15.24
C ARG A 143 -12.89 5.84 -14.01
N PHE A 144 -12.29 7.03 -14.11
CA PHE A 144 -12.26 7.98 -13.00
C PHE A 144 -13.67 8.41 -12.58
N SER A 145 -14.53 8.77 -13.54
CA SER A 145 -15.92 9.15 -13.27
C SER A 145 -16.72 8.01 -12.62
N VAL A 146 -16.52 6.77 -13.06
CA VAL A 146 -17.14 5.59 -12.43
C VAL A 146 -16.65 5.43 -10.98
N GLY A 147 -15.35 5.56 -10.74
CA GLY A 147 -14.78 5.48 -9.40
C GLY A 147 -15.30 6.57 -8.46
N LEU A 148 -15.39 7.80 -8.96
CA LEU A 148 -15.96 8.92 -8.23
C LEU A 148 -17.44 8.69 -7.89
N ALA A 149 -18.23 8.18 -8.84
CA ALA A 149 -19.63 7.84 -8.62
C ALA A 149 -19.80 6.74 -7.56
N LYS A 150 -18.97 5.68 -7.61
CA LYS A 150 -18.95 4.63 -6.57
C LYS A 150 -18.69 5.20 -5.18
N LYS A 151 -17.71 6.08 -5.06
CA LYS A 151 -17.35 6.72 -3.80
C LYS A 151 -18.48 7.61 -3.28
N VAL A 152 -18.88 8.61 -4.06
CA VAL A 152 -19.77 9.68 -3.60
C VAL A 152 -21.23 9.25 -3.55
N LEU A 153 -21.71 8.51 -4.55
CA LEU A 153 -23.14 8.17 -4.66
C LEU A 153 -23.53 6.89 -3.91
N ILE A 154 -22.56 6.02 -3.63
CA ILE A 154 -22.83 4.74 -2.97
C ILE A 154 -22.12 4.71 -1.62
N ALA A 155 -20.79 4.68 -1.61
CA ALA A 155 -20.02 4.43 -0.39
C ALA A 155 -20.29 5.47 0.70
N ASP A 156 -20.26 6.76 0.37
CA ASP A 156 -20.50 7.83 1.34
C ASP A 156 -21.95 7.81 1.85
N CYS A 157 -22.93 7.52 0.99
CA CYS A 157 -24.33 7.42 1.39
C CYS A 157 -24.60 6.25 2.35
N VAL A 158 -24.09 5.05 2.06
CA VAL A 158 -24.27 3.90 2.97
C VAL A 158 -23.36 3.98 4.20
N GLY A 159 -22.25 4.71 4.11
CA GLY A 159 -21.35 4.97 5.23
C GLY A 159 -22.02 5.72 6.36
N LEU A 160 -22.85 6.72 6.04
CA LEU A 160 -23.64 7.44 7.05
C LEU A 160 -24.56 6.50 7.84
N VAL A 161 -25.13 5.47 7.20
CA VAL A 161 -25.96 4.46 7.88
C VAL A 161 -25.12 3.57 8.78
N ALA A 162 -23.95 3.13 8.30
CA ALA A 162 -23.02 2.31 9.07
C ALA A 162 -22.52 3.04 10.32
N ASP A 163 -22.05 4.29 10.15
CA ASP A 163 -21.52 5.13 11.22
C ASP A 163 -22.59 5.37 12.29
N HIS A 164 -23.81 5.75 11.87
CA HIS A 164 -24.90 5.98 12.81
C HIS A 164 -25.20 4.74 13.65
N VAL A 165 -25.27 3.54 13.05
CA VAL A 165 -25.50 2.29 13.79
C VAL A 165 -24.34 1.95 14.73
N PHE A 166 -23.10 2.17 14.30
CA PHE A 166 -21.91 1.85 15.12
C PHE A 166 -21.68 2.83 16.27
N GLU A 167 -22.17 4.06 16.15
CA GLU A 167 -22.15 5.08 17.20
C GLU A 167 -23.32 4.97 18.18
N MET A 168 -24.41 4.26 17.84
CA MET A 168 -25.52 4.02 18.76
C MET A 168 -25.05 3.35 20.06
N ASP A 169 -25.64 3.76 21.18
CA ASP A 169 -25.44 3.12 22.48
C ASP A 169 -25.73 1.60 22.39
N PRO A 170 -24.88 0.75 23.01
CA PRO A 170 -25.06 -0.71 22.95
C PRO A 170 -26.45 -1.19 23.40
N GLY A 171 -27.08 -0.48 24.35
CA GLY A 171 -28.43 -0.81 24.83
C GLY A 171 -29.57 -0.50 23.84
N GLN A 172 -29.33 0.37 22.85
CA GLN A 172 -30.30 0.76 21.82
C GLN A 172 -30.09 0.01 20.49
N ARG A 173 -28.92 -0.62 20.34
CA ARG A 173 -28.56 -1.38 19.14
C ARG A 173 -29.24 -2.75 19.13
N THR A 174 -30.43 -2.79 18.55
CA THR A 174 -31.14 -4.05 18.28
C THR A 174 -30.36 -4.94 17.31
N ILE A 175 -30.69 -6.24 17.26
CA ILE A 175 -30.14 -7.20 16.30
C ILE A 175 -30.35 -6.72 14.86
N GLY A 176 -31.52 -6.12 14.57
CA GLY A 176 -31.82 -5.57 13.24
C GLY A 176 -30.88 -4.43 12.85
N TYR A 177 -30.63 -3.50 13.78
CA TYR A 177 -29.66 -2.44 13.55
C TYR A 177 -28.25 -2.99 13.36
N ALA A 178 -27.82 -3.96 14.18
CA ALA A 178 -26.50 -4.56 14.04
C ALA A 178 -26.28 -5.16 12.63
N TRP A 179 -27.27 -5.88 12.08
CA TRP A 179 -27.20 -6.40 10.71
C TRP A 179 -27.19 -5.29 9.67
N LEU A 180 -28.03 -4.26 9.83
CA LEU A 180 -28.05 -3.11 8.92
C LEU A 180 -26.69 -2.41 8.88
N GLY A 181 -26.06 -2.19 10.05
CA GLY A 181 -24.73 -1.57 10.15
C GLY A 181 -23.65 -2.38 9.46
N ILE A 182 -23.57 -3.69 9.73
CA ILE A 182 -22.55 -4.57 9.12
C ILE A 182 -22.73 -4.68 7.60
N LEU A 183 -23.98 -4.79 7.11
CA LEU A 183 -24.25 -4.85 5.68
C LEU A 183 -23.93 -3.52 4.99
N SER A 184 -24.32 -2.40 5.60
CA SER A 184 -24.00 -1.05 5.08
C SER A 184 -22.49 -0.83 5.05
N TYR A 185 -21.78 -1.20 6.11
CA TYR A 185 -20.32 -1.13 6.16
C TYR A 185 -19.66 -2.03 5.11
N SER A 186 -20.20 -3.23 4.88
CA SER A 186 -19.68 -4.14 3.84
C SER A 186 -19.80 -3.54 2.45
N VAL A 187 -20.92 -2.86 2.15
CA VAL A 187 -21.09 -2.12 0.90
C VAL A 187 -20.15 -0.91 0.85
N GLN A 188 -20.10 -0.12 1.92
CA GLN A 188 -19.25 1.07 2.05
C GLN A 188 -17.79 0.71 1.76
N ILE A 189 -17.19 -0.22 2.51
CA ILE A 189 -15.77 -0.56 2.40
C ILE A 189 -15.40 -1.02 0.99
N TYR A 190 -16.29 -1.75 0.32
CA TYR A 190 -16.06 -2.19 -1.06
C TYR A 190 -16.13 -1.04 -2.06
N PHE A 191 -17.21 -0.26 -2.05
CA PHE A 191 -17.38 0.83 -3.01
C PHE A 191 -16.41 1.98 -2.78
N ASP A 192 -15.99 2.20 -1.54
CA ASP A 192 -14.97 3.16 -1.16
C ASP A 192 -13.62 2.78 -1.77
N PHE A 193 -13.10 1.59 -1.44
CA PHE A 193 -11.80 1.14 -1.92
C PHE A 193 -11.78 0.87 -3.43
N SER A 194 -12.84 0.28 -3.98
CA SER A 194 -12.93 0.06 -5.42
C SER A 194 -13.11 1.37 -6.18
N GLY A 195 -13.82 2.35 -5.61
CA GLY A 195 -13.92 3.70 -6.15
C GLY A 195 -12.57 4.41 -6.22
N TYR A 196 -11.80 4.39 -5.12
CA TYR A 196 -10.42 4.91 -5.12
C TYR A 196 -9.51 4.18 -6.11
N SER A 197 -9.62 2.85 -6.20
CA SER A 197 -8.84 2.07 -7.16
C SER A 197 -9.18 2.43 -8.60
N ASP A 198 -10.45 2.62 -8.93
CA ASP A 198 -10.91 3.04 -10.26
C ASP A 198 -10.42 4.45 -10.62
N MET A 199 -10.48 5.39 -9.66
CA MET A 199 -9.93 6.73 -9.84
C MET A 199 -8.42 6.70 -10.09
N ALA A 200 -7.68 5.89 -9.32
CA ALA A 200 -6.23 5.73 -9.49
C ALA A 200 -5.87 5.13 -10.86
N ILE A 201 -6.58 4.08 -11.29
CA ILE A 201 -6.41 3.46 -12.61
C ILE A 201 -6.75 4.45 -13.72
N GLY A 202 -7.83 5.22 -13.56
CA GLY A 202 -8.25 6.24 -14.52
C GLY A 202 -7.19 7.32 -14.71
N LEU A 203 -6.72 7.93 -13.62
CA LEU A 203 -5.66 8.94 -13.64
C LEU A 203 -4.34 8.41 -14.21
N ALA A 204 -3.96 7.18 -13.85
CA ALA A 204 -2.78 6.55 -14.41
C ALA A 204 -2.89 6.38 -15.93
N SER A 205 -4.05 5.94 -16.43
CA SER A 205 -4.33 5.79 -17.86
C SER A 205 -4.24 7.13 -18.61
N MET A 206 -4.80 8.21 -18.04
CA MET A 206 -4.65 9.57 -18.59
C MET A 206 -3.18 10.00 -18.67
N CYS A 207 -2.36 9.53 -17.74
CA CYS A 207 -0.92 9.82 -17.68
C CYS A 207 -0.07 8.86 -18.53
N GLY A 208 -0.69 7.96 -19.30
CA GLY A 208 -0.01 6.97 -20.15
C GLY A 208 0.47 5.71 -19.42
N PHE A 209 0.01 5.47 -18.19
CA PHE A 209 0.35 4.29 -17.40
C PHE A 209 -0.81 3.30 -17.33
N ARG A 210 -0.50 2.01 -17.37
CA ARG A 210 -1.44 0.90 -17.17
C ARG A 210 -1.17 0.27 -15.82
N LEU A 211 -2.12 0.43 -14.90
CA LEU A 211 -2.10 -0.22 -13.59
C LEU A 211 -2.93 -1.50 -13.60
N LEU A 212 -2.60 -2.41 -12.69
CA LEU A 212 -3.35 -3.64 -12.49
C LEU A 212 -4.64 -3.38 -11.70
N GLU A 213 -5.66 -4.19 -11.97
CA GLU A 213 -6.93 -4.15 -11.26
C GLU A 213 -6.75 -4.56 -9.80
N ASN A 214 -7.45 -3.87 -8.90
CA ASN A 214 -7.42 -4.17 -7.46
C ASN A 214 -8.64 -4.97 -6.99
N PHE A 215 -9.74 -4.94 -7.75
CA PHE A 215 -10.99 -5.61 -7.42
C PHE A 215 -11.59 -6.33 -8.62
N ASN A 216 -12.16 -7.51 -8.40
CA ASN A 216 -12.83 -8.30 -9.44
C ASN A 216 -14.07 -9.02 -8.89
N CYS A 217 -15.16 -8.25 -8.67
CA CYS A 217 -16.43 -8.75 -8.13
C CYS A 217 -16.26 -9.68 -6.91
N PRO A 218 -15.63 -9.21 -5.81
CA PRO A 218 -15.25 -10.07 -4.70
C PRO A 218 -16.43 -10.77 -4.00
N TYR A 219 -17.60 -10.12 -3.94
CA TYR A 219 -18.78 -10.71 -3.30
C TYR A 219 -19.47 -11.80 -4.12
N THR A 220 -19.04 -12.06 -5.36
CA THR A 220 -19.49 -13.23 -6.13
C THR A 220 -18.59 -14.45 -5.93
N ALA A 221 -17.62 -14.38 -5.01
CA ALA A 221 -16.66 -15.45 -4.77
C ALA A 221 -17.34 -16.71 -4.22
N LYS A 222 -16.88 -17.88 -4.69
CA LYS A 222 -17.42 -19.19 -4.26
C LYS A 222 -16.68 -19.83 -3.08
N SER A 223 -15.60 -19.20 -2.62
CA SER A 223 -14.78 -19.66 -1.50
C SER A 223 -13.95 -18.51 -0.92
N PHE A 224 -13.41 -18.68 0.28
CA PHE A 224 -12.47 -17.71 0.87
C PHE A 224 -11.23 -17.48 0.00
N THR A 225 -10.67 -18.52 -0.61
CA THR A 225 -9.51 -18.38 -1.50
C THR A 225 -9.85 -17.57 -2.75
N ASP A 226 -11.04 -17.78 -3.32
CA ASP A 226 -11.53 -17.01 -4.48
C ASP A 226 -11.79 -15.54 -4.11
N PHE A 227 -12.32 -15.28 -2.91
CA PHE A 227 -12.52 -13.92 -2.40
C PHE A 227 -11.18 -13.14 -2.36
N TRP A 228 -10.13 -13.71 -1.77
CA TRP A 228 -8.81 -13.07 -1.70
C TRP A 228 -8.09 -12.90 -3.05
N ARG A 229 -8.51 -13.65 -4.08
CA ARG A 229 -8.05 -13.45 -5.47
C ARG A 229 -8.81 -12.33 -6.19
N ARG A 230 -9.87 -11.81 -5.60
CA ARG A 230 -10.76 -10.78 -6.15
C ARG A 230 -10.81 -9.50 -5.34
N TRP A 231 -10.41 -9.56 -4.06
CA TRP A 231 -10.35 -8.44 -3.13
C TRP A 231 -8.91 -7.97 -2.97
N HIS A 232 -8.69 -6.66 -3.17
CA HIS A 232 -7.41 -6.00 -2.96
C HIS A 232 -6.21 -6.77 -3.58
N ILE A 233 -6.39 -7.15 -4.86
CA ILE A 233 -5.56 -8.10 -5.60
C ILE A 233 -4.09 -7.69 -5.58
N SER A 234 -3.80 -6.40 -5.74
CA SER A 234 -2.44 -5.88 -5.77
C SER A 234 -1.69 -6.11 -4.46
N LEU A 235 -2.33 -5.84 -3.31
CA LEU A 235 -1.78 -6.13 -1.99
C LEU A 235 -1.64 -7.63 -1.76
N SER A 236 -2.65 -8.42 -2.10
CA SER A 236 -2.61 -9.88 -1.97
C SER A 236 -1.42 -10.49 -2.74
N ASN A 237 -1.18 -10.01 -3.96
CA ASN A 237 -0.02 -10.41 -4.76
C ASN A 237 1.30 -9.94 -4.15
N TRP A 238 1.35 -8.68 -3.70
CA TRP A 238 2.54 -8.13 -3.04
C TRP A 238 2.93 -8.93 -1.79
N MET A 239 1.98 -9.16 -0.89
CA MET A 239 2.21 -9.94 0.34
C MET A 239 2.66 -11.36 0.00
N ARG A 240 2.08 -11.97 -1.03
CA ARG A 240 2.49 -13.31 -1.48
C ARG A 240 3.96 -13.34 -1.93
N GLU A 241 4.39 -12.38 -2.76
CA GLU A 241 5.68 -12.40 -3.45
C GLU A 241 6.86 -11.84 -2.64
N TYR A 242 6.59 -10.82 -1.82
CA TYR A 242 7.62 -10.11 -1.06
C TYR A 242 7.73 -10.56 0.39
N LEU A 243 6.67 -11.17 0.95
CA LEU A 243 6.64 -11.61 2.35
C LEU A 243 6.45 -13.13 2.48
N TYR A 244 5.32 -13.67 2.01
CA TYR A 244 4.93 -15.05 2.30
C TYR A 244 5.84 -16.11 1.64
N ILE A 245 6.11 -16.02 0.33
CA ILE A 245 6.98 -16.98 -0.37
C ILE A 245 8.42 -16.96 0.21
N PRO A 246 9.05 -15.79 0.44
CA PRO A 246 10.37 -15.72 1.07
C PRO A 246 10.44 -16.35 2.47
N LEU A 247 9.34 -16.32 3.23
CA LEU A 247 9.26 -16.91 4.57
C LEU A 247 8.98 -18.43 4.54
N GLY A 248 8.99 -19.07 3.37
CA GLY A 248 8.80 -20.52 3.20
C GLY A 248 7.47 -20.91 2.55
N GLY A 249 6.50 -19.99 2.48
CA GLY A 249 5.20 -20.23 1.87
C GLY A 249 4.51 -21.48 2.42
N ASN A 250 4.02 -22.35 1.52
CA ASN A 250 3.41 -23.65 1.86
C ASN A 250 4.42 -24.81 1.92
N ARG A 251 5.73 -24.54 1.76
CA ARG A 251 6.79 -25.52 1.97
C ARG A 251 7.29 -25.34 3.40
N ARG A 252 7.57 -26.43 4.13
CA ARG A 252 8.14 -26.36 5.49
C ARG A 252 9.38 -25.46 5.43
N GLY A 253 9.27 -24.23 5.93
CA GLY A 253 10.30 -23.20 5.80
C GLY A 253 11.57 -23.59 6.56
N GLN A 254 12.73 -23.05 6.18
CA GLN A 254 14.01 -23.33 6.84
C GLN A 254 14.05 -22.94 8.34
N PHE A 255 13.06 -22.21 8.84
CA PHE A 255 12.90 -21.83 10.25
C PHE A 255 11.99 -22.78 11.06
N ARG A 256 11.68 -23.97 10.54
CA ARG A 256 10.91 -24.99 11.25
C ARG A 256 11.40 -26.40 10.96
#